data_AF-A0A4R3JX16-F1
#
_entry.id   AF-A0A4R3JX16-F1
#
_cell.length_a   1.000
_cell.length_b   1.000
_cell.length_c   1.000
_cell.angle_alpha   90.00
_cell.angle_beta   90.00
_cell.angle_gamma   90.00
#
_symmetry.space_group_name_H-M   'P 1'
#
loop_
_entity.id
_entity.type
_entity.pdbx_description
1 polymer ?
#
loop_
_entity_poly.entity_id
_entity_poly.type
_entity_poly.pdbx_seq_one_letter_code
_entity_poly.pdbx_strand_id
1 'polypeptide(L)'
;MFASYLIRFRPKKEILTKYFYYYLKSPAYWDAIGASKSGIAVPNVNASKLSQVPIPVAPLDQQKRIVAEIEKQFSRLDQAVANLKRVKANLKRYKAAVLKAAVEGRLVETEAELARREGRSIETGAQLLQRILETRRRQWNGKGKYKEPAAPDTTDLPELPEGWVYVSLDQLTTQIADVDHKMPKPFEGGIPYVSTRDFIGESEIDFDGAKHISPSDFENLCKKVRPVRGDILLSRYGTVGEVRTVETDLPFQASYSMKPPRYSVPLRSRGFGYFCMR
;
A
#
# COMPACT_ATOMS: atom_id res chain seq x y z
N MET A 1 8.67 1.11 -28.75
CA MET A 1 9.40 1.37 -30.01
C MET A 1 10.84 1.66 -29.62
N PHE A 2 11.77 0.72 -29.80
CA PHE A 2 13.19 0.97 -29.55
C PHE A 2 13.82 1.48 -30.85
N ALA A 3 14.38 2.69 -30.82
CA ALA A 3 15.06 3.28 -31.97
C ALA A 3 16.53 2.85 -31.99
N SER A 4 16.98 2.23 -33.08
CA SER A 4 18.37 1.81 -33.29
C SER A 4 19.25 2.89 -33.91
N TYR A 5 18.69 4.00 -34.39
CA TYR A 5 19.40 5.07 -35.08
C TYR A 5 18.83 6.46 -34.74
N LEU A 6 19.70 7.48 -34.74
CA LEU A 6 19.34 8.89 -34.51
C LEU A 6 19.41 9.69 -35.82
N ILE A 7 18.44 10.57 -36.07
CA ILE A 7 18.42 11.50 -37.21
C ILE A 7 18.56 12.92 -36.69
N ARG A 8 19.57 13.64 -37.20
CA ARG A 8 19.84 15.04 -36.83
C ARG A 8 19.13 15.99 -37.76
N PHE A 9 18.30 16.87 -37.20
CA PHE A 9 17.78 18.05 -37.90
C PHE A 9 18.59 19.30 -37.52
N ARG A 10 18.89 20.17 -38.49
CA ARG A 10 19.42 21.52 -38.26
C ARG A 10 18.49 22.52 -38.96
N PRO A 11 17.54 23.13 -38.24
CA PRO A 11 16.67 24.16 -38.80
C PRO A 11 17.49 25.35 -39.34
N LYS A 12 16.99 26.01 -40.38
CA LYS A 12 17.56 27.27 -40.87
C LYS A 12 17.37 28.39 -39.83
N LYS A 13 18.13 29.48 -39.94
CA LYS A 13 18.16 30.58 -38.95
C LYS A 13 16.81 31.26 -38.76
N GLU A 14 15.97 31.23 -39.78
CA GLU A 14 14.64 31.82 -39.84
C GLU A 14 13.57 30.95 -39.14
N ILE A 15 13.93 29.74 -38.70
CA ILE A 15 13.04 28.81 -38.01
C ILE A 15 13.45 28.69 -36.55
N LEU A 16 12.54 29.04 -35.65
CA LEU A 16 12.74 28.82 -34.23
C LEU A 16 12.84 27.31 -33.93
N THR A 17 13.94 26.91 -33.31
CA THR A 17 14.19 25.50 -32.96
C THR A 17 13.07 24.92 -32.09
N LYS A 18 12.54 25.71 -31.12
CA LYS A 18 11.43 25.28 -30.27
C LYS A 18 10.12 25.10 -31.05
N TYR A 19 9.85 25.96 -32.03
CA TYR A 19 8.67 25.83 -32.89
C TYR A 19 8.73 24.53 -33.69
N PHE A 20 9.88 24.28 -34.34
CA PHE A 20 10.13 23.05 -35.08
C PHE A 20 10.05 21.81 -34.17
N TYR A 21 10.63 21.87 -32.98
CA TYR A 21 10.55 20.82 -31.97
C TYR A 21 9.12 20.47 -31.58
N TYR A 22 8.26 21.46 -31.33
CA TYR A 22 6.86 21.22 -30.99
C TYR A 22 6.06 20.68 -32.16
N TYR A 23 6.34 21.12 -33.39
CA TYR A 23 5.71 20.54 -34.57
C TYR A 23 6.03 19.04 -34.71
N LEU A 24 7.30 18.63 -34.54
CA LEU A 24 7.70 17.22 -34.59
C LEU A 24 7.09 16.36 -33.47
N LYS A 25 6.56 16.99 -32.41
CA LYS A 25 5.83 16.32 -31.32
C LYS A 25 4.31 16.32 -31.53
N SER A 26 3.82 17.09 -32.49
CA SER A 26 2.38 17.23 -32.72
C SER A 26 1.79 15.99 -33.41
N PRO A 27 0.49 15.70 -33.20
CA PRO A 27 -0.21 14.66 -33.95
C PRO A 27 -0.11 14.85 -35.47
N ALA A 28 -0.19 16.10 -35.95
CA ALA A 28 -0.10 16.41 -37.38
C ALA A 28 1.19 15.88 -38.05
N TYR A 29 2.33 15.95 -37.35
CA TYR A 29 3.57 15.34 -37.83
C TYR A 29 3.46 13.81 -37.89
N TRP A 30 2.95 13.18 -36.83
CA TRP A 30 2.79 11.73 -36.79
C TRP A 30 1.78 11.21 -37.82
N ASP A 31 0.74 11.99 -38.13
CA ASP A 31 -0.24 11.69 -39.17
C ASP A 31 0.40 11.78 -40.56
N ALA A 32 1.21 12.81 -40.82
CA ALA A 32 1.95 12.95 -42.09
C ALA A 32 2.94 11.79 -42.31
N ILE A 33 3.62 11.34 -41.24
CA ILE A 33 4.49 10.15 -41.27
C ILE A 33 3.65 8.87 -41.46
N GLY A 34 2.50 8.78 -40.80
CA GLY A 34 1.61 7.63 -40.84
C GLY A 34 0.91 7.44 -42.20
N ALA A 35 0.59 8.52 -42.89
CA ALA A 35 0.03 8.50 -44.25
C ALA A 35 1.03 7.99 -45.30
N SER A 36 2.34 8.06 -45.00
CA SER A 36 3.42 7.56 -45.85
C SER A 36 3.70 6.05 -45.64
N LYS A 37 2.78 5.31 -45.01
CA LYS A 37 2.90 3.87 -44.75
C LYS A 37 2.56 3.05 -46.00
N SER A 38 3.52 2.24 -46.43
CA SER A 38 3.30 1.11 -47.33
C SER A 38 3.55 -0.18 -46.53
N GLY A 39 2.50 -0.79 -45.97
CA GLY A 39 2.55 -2.14 -45.37
C GLY A 39 2.42 -2.27 -43.84
N ILE A 40 2.39 -3.53 -43.37
CA ILE A 40 2.08 -3.99 -41.98
C ILE A 40 3.31 -3.93 -41.05
N ALA A 41 4.53 -3.75 -41.57
CA ALA A 41 5.77 -3.74 -40.78
C ALA A 41 6.07 -2.38 -40.11
N VAL A 42 6.72 -2.41 -38.94
CA VAL A 42 7.15 -1.22 -38.18
C VAL A 42 7.91 -0.26 -39.11
N PRO A 43 7.47 1.01 -39.24
CA PRO A 43 8.02 1.91 -40.25
C PRO A 43 9.46 2.30 -39.87
N ASN A 44 10.43 1.80 -40.62
CA ASN A 44 11.76 2.42 -40.66
C ASN A 44 11.64 3.76 -41.39
N VAL A 45 11.51 4.83 -40.61
CA VAL A 45 11.53 6.21 -41.10
C VAL A 45 12.99 6.61 -41.33
N ASN A 46 13.37 6.84 -42.58
CA ASN A 46 14.72 7.25 -42.97
C ASN A 46 14.76 8.75 -43.34
N ALA A 47 15.97 9.31 -43.47
CA ALA A 47 16.17 10.73 -43.76
C ALA A 47 15.50 11.17 -45.08
N SER A 48 15.52 10.33 -46.12
CA SER A 48 14.92 10.62 -47.43
C SER A 48 13.40 10.71 -47.38
N LYS A 49 12.73 9.90 -46.54
CA LYS A 49 11.29 10.00 -46.31
C LYS A 49 10.96 11.24 -45.49
N LEU A 50 11.77 11.54 -44.47
CA LEU A 50 11.59 12.72 -43.62
C LEU A 50 11.77 14.04 -44.37
N SER A 51 12.63 14.09 -45.38
CA SER A 51 12.85 15.32 -46.18
C SER A 51 11.64 15.72 -47.02
N GLN A 52 10.69 14.81 -47.25
CA GLN A 52 9.48 15.06 -48.04
C GLN A 52 8.24 15.37 -47.18
N VAL A 53 8.37 15.36 -45.86
CA VAL A 53 7.24 15.63 -44.96
C VAL A 53 6.82 17.10 -45.11
N PRO A 54 5.55 17.38 -45.43
CA PRO A 54 5.06 18.75 -45.49
C PRO A 54 5.04 19.36 -44.08
N ILE A 55 5.59 20.57 -43.94
CA ILE A 55 5.63 21.30 -42.68
C ILE A 55 5.02 22.69 -42.90
N PRO A 56 3.96 23.07 -42.16
CA PRO A 56 3.47 24.44 -42.15
C PRO A 56 4.49 25.33 -41.46
N VAL A 57 4.89 26.43 -42.11
CA VAL A 57 5.85 27.39 -41.57
C VAL A 57 5.15 28.72 -41.34
N ALA A 58 4.98 29.08 -40.06
CA ALA A 58 4.48 30.39 -39.68
C ALA A 58 5.56 31.49 -39.79
N PRO A 59 5.21 32.78 -39.98
CA PRO A 59 6.14 33.90 -39.84
C PRO A 59 6.85 33.91 -38.49
N LEU A 60 8.08 34.43 -38.43
CA LEU A 60 8.94 34.31 -37.25
C LEU A 60 8.29 34.84 -35.95
N ASP A 61 7.56 35.96 -36.00
CA ASP A 61 6.88 36.49 -34.82
C ASP A 61 5.68 35.64 -34.40
N GLN A 62 5.00 34.99 -35.35
CA GLN A 62 3.96 34.03 -35.02
C GLN A 62 4.57 32.74 -34.43
N GLN A 63 5.72 32.28 -34.91
CA GLN A 63 6.45 31.16 -34.29
C GLN A 63 6.79 31.47 -32.82
N LYS A 64 7.28 32.68 -32.52
CA LYS A 64 7.55 33.14 -31.15
C LYS A 64 6.29 33.08 -30.28
N ARG A 65 5.17 33.60 -30.78
CA ARG A 65 3.88 33.61 -30.05
C ARG A 65 3.37 32.20 -29.79
N ILE A 66 3.44 31.31 -30.79
CA ILE A 66 3.05 29.91 -30.65
C ILE A 66 3.90 29.22 -29.57
N VAL A 67 5.23 29.36 -29.64
CA VAL A 67 6.14 28.78 -28.65
C VAL A 67 5.85 29.32 -27.25
N ALA A 68 5.65 30.63 -27.11
CA ALA A 68 5.36 31.25 -25.82
C ALA A 68 4.07 30.69 -25.20
N GLU A 69 3.01 30.51 -25.99
CA GLU A 69 1.75 29.97 -25.48
C GLU A 69 1.88 28.47 -25.13
N ILE A 70 2.57 27.67 -25.95
CA ILE A 70 2.82 26.25 -25.64
C ILE A 70 3.59 26.12 -24.32
N GLU A 71 4.69 26.85 -24.17
CA GLU A 71 5.53 26.82 -22.96
C GLU A 71 4.75 27.28 -21.73
N LYS A 72 3.91 28.31 -21.87
CA LYS A 72 3.02 28.77 -20.80
C LYS A 72 2.06 27.67 -20.36
N GLN A 73 1.42 26.96 -21.29
CA GLN A 73 0.51 25.86 -20.94
C GLN A 73 1.26 24.66 -20.33
N PHE A 74 2.43 24.30 -20.84
CA PHE A 74 3.24 23.23 -20.27
C PHE A 74 3.71 23.56 -18.86
N SER A 75 4.12 24.79 -18.60
CA SER A 75 4.46 25.25 -17.25
C SER A 75 3.28 25.08 -16.27
N ARG A 76 2.05 25.38 -16.70
CA ARG A 76 0.85 25.15 -15.88
C ARG A 76 0.61 23.66 -15.60
N LEU A 77 0.82 22.80 -16.60
CA LEU A 77 0.70 21.34 -16.42
C LEU A 77 1.75 20.81 -15.44
N ASP A 78 3.00 21.27 -15.56
CA ASP A 78 4.08 20.87 -14.65
C ASP A 78 3.77 21.30 -13.21
N GLN A 79 3.26 22.52 -13.01
CA GLN A 79 2.80 23.00 -11.70
C GLN A 79 1.65 22.15 -11.15
N ALA A 80 0.68 21.76 -11.99
CA ALA A 80 -0.43 20.90 -11.57
C ALA A 80 0.06 19.51 -11.14
N VAL A 81 0.98 18.91 -11.90
CA VAL A 81 1.61 17.62 -11.55
C VAL A 81 2.38 17.73 -10.24
N ALA A 82 3.15 18.80 -10.05
CA ALA A 82 3.89 19.04 -8.80
C ALA A 82 2.94 19.20 -7.60
N ASN A 83 1.86 19.95 -7.76
CA ASN A 83 0.83 20.12 -6.73
C ASN A 83 0.16 18.79 -6.37
N LEU A 84 -0.22 17.98 -7.36
CA LEU A 84 -0.83 16.67 -7.13
C LEU A 84 0.11 15.73 -6.35
N LYS A 85 1.41 15.71 -6.72
CA LYS A 85 2.43 14.94 -5.99
C LYS A 85 2.53 15.40 -4.52
N ARG A 86 2.52 16.71 -4.27
CA ARG A 86 2.54 17.28 -2.91
C ARG A 86 1.29 16.89 -2.11
N VAL A 87 0.10 16.99 -2.69
CA VAL A 87 -1.16 16.57 -2.04
C VAL A 87 -1.11 15.10 -1.66
N LYS A 88 -0.67 14.22 -2.57
CA LYS A 88 -0.53 12.78 -2.29
C LYS A 88 0.44 12.51 -1.12
N ALA A 89 1.57 13.22 -1.07
CA ALA A 89 2.52 13.10 0.04
C ALA A 89 1.93 13.59 1.37
N ASN A 90 1.19 14.70 1.35
CA ASN A 90 0.52 15.24 2.53
C ASN A 90 -0.59 14.31 3.04
N LEU A 91 -1.34 13.67 2.14
CA LEU A 91 -2.38 12.71 2.53
C LEU A 91 -1.82 11.54 3.35
N LYS A 92 -0.64 11.01 2.97
CA LYS A 92 0.04 9.96 3.74
C LYS A 92 0.35 10.42 5.17
N ARG A 93 0.86 11.65 5.33
CA ARG A 93 1.18 12.22 6.65
C ARG A 93 -0.09 12.48 7.47
N TYR A 94 -1.13 12.99 6.84
CA TYR A 94 -2.41 13.26 7.48
C TYR A 94 -3.05 11.96 8.01
N LYS A 95 -3.09 10.88 7.20
CA LYS A 95 -3.56 9.56 7.66
C LYS A 95 -2.80 9.09 8.89
N ALA A 96 -1.47 9.17 8.87
CA ALA A 96 -0.65 8.78 10.02
C ALA A 96 -0.90 9.65 11.27
N ALA A 97 -1.09 10.96 11.10
CA ALA A 97 -1.40 11.87 12.19
C ALA A 97 -2.78 11.61 12.81
N VAL A 98 -3.79 11.32 11.99
CA VAL A 98 -5.14 10.96 12.46
C VAL A 98 -5.11 9.63 13.21
N LEU A 99 -4.45 8.61 12.68
CA LEU A 99 -4.31 7.32 13.37
C LEU A 99 -3.57 7.48 14.70
N LYS A 100 -2.49 8.27 14.73
CA LYS A 100 -1.79 8.58 15.98
C LYS A 100 -2.70 9.27 17.00
N ALA A 101 -3.46 10.28 16.57
CA ALA A 101 -4.42 10.94 17.45
C ALA A 101 -5.49 9.97 17.96
N ALA A 102 -5.96 9.03 17.13
CA ALA A 102 -6.95 8.03 17.52
C ALA A 102 -6.42 7.09 18.62
N VAL A 103 -5.24 6.51 18.43
CA VAL A 103 -4.68 5.51 19.36
C VAL A 103 -4.11 6.12 20.64
N GLU A 104 -3.92 7.44 20.67
CA GLU A 104 -3.54 8.20 21.88
C GLU A 104 -4.77 8.83 22.57
N GLY A 105 -5.99 8.56 22.08
CA GLY A 105 -7.23 9.10 22.65
C GLY A 105 -7.42 10.62 22.48
N ARG A 106 -6.80 11.21 21.45
CA ARG A 106 -6.87 12.65 21.13
C ARG A 106 -7.77 12.97 19.93
N LEU A 107 -8.41 11.96 19.32
CA LEU A 107 -9.26 12.15 18.14
C LEU A 107 -10.68 12.59 18.49
N VAL A 108 -11.22 12.05 19.59
CA VAL A 108 -12.57 12.32 20.10
C VAL A 108 -12.52 12.44 21.62
N GLU A 109 -13.59 12.98 22.22
CA GLU A 109 -13.76 12.94 23.67
C GLU A 109 -13.66 11.50 24.17
N THR A 110 -12.95 11.31 25.28
CA THR A 110 -12.74 10.01 25.89
C THR A 110 -14.00 9.57 26.64
N GLU A 111 -14.16 8.25 26.77
CA GLU A 111 -15.30 7.67 27.48
C GLU A 111 -15.39 8.12 28.95
N ALA A 112 -14.24 8.37 29.58
CA ALA A 112 -14.16 8.91 30.94
C ALA A 112 -14.66 10.38 31.04
N GLU A 113 -14.36 11.21 30.04
CA GLU A 113 -14.86 12.59 29.98
C GLU A 113 -16.37 12.63 29.79
N LEU A 114 -16.89 11.82 28.86
CA LEU A 114 -18.34 11.68 28.63
C LEU A 114 -19.06 11.23 29.91
N ALA A 115 -18.52 10.22 30.58
CA ALA A 115 -19.10 9.66 31.78
C ALA A 115 -19.20 10.65 32.95
N ARG A 116 -18.15 11.47 33.15
CA ARG A 116 -18.16 12.56 34.15
C ARG A 116 -19.24 13.59 33.87
N ARG A 117 -19.39 13.99 32.61
CA ARG A 117 -20.41 14.96 32.20
C ARG A 117 -21.83 14.43 32.43
N GLU A 118 -22.02 13.14 32.21
CA GLU A 118 -23.32 12.47 32.30
C GLU A 118 -23.62 11.89 33.70
N GLY A 119 -22.65 11.95 34.63
CA GLY A 119 -22.80 11.38 35.97
C GLY A 119 -22.95 9.85 35.99
N ARG A 120 -22.46 9.16 34.96
CA ARG A 120 -22.52 7.69 34.84
C ARG A 120 -21.18 7.05 35.19
N SER A 121 -21.23 5.78 35.59
CA SER A 121 -20.04 4.96 35.72
C SER A 121 -19.62 4.36 34.37
N ILE A 122 -18.34 4.02 34.25
CA ILE A 122 -17.77 3.33 33.09
C ILE A 122 -17.00 2.08 33.51
N GLU A 123 -17.00 1.09 32.62
CA GLU A 123 -16.02 0.02 32.66
C GLU A 123 -14.68 0.57 32.13
N THR A 124 -13.64 0.52 32.96
CA THR A 124 -12.27 0.87 32.59
C THR A 124 -11.64 -0.25 31.75
N GLY A 125 -10.63 0.09 30.97
CA GLY A 125 -9.81 -0.87 30.24
C GLY A 125 -9.17 -1.93 31.15
N ALA A 126 -8.83 -1.58 32.40
CA ALA A 126 -8.33 -2.54 33.38
C ALA A 126 -9.40 -3.57 33.78
N GLN A 127 -10.65 -3.14 33.98
CA GLN A 127 -11.79 -4.02 34.26
C GLN A 127 -12.14 -4.90 33.04
N LEU A 128 -12.13 -4.31 31.84
CA LEU A 128 -12.32 -5.04 30.59
C LEU A 128 -11.24 -6.12 30.41
N LEU A 129 -9.97 -5.77 30.63
CA LEU A 129 -8.84 -6.71 30.57
C LEU A 129 -9.05 -7.86 31.57
N GLN A 130 -9.45 -7.55 32.80
CA GLN A 130 -9.72 -8.58 33.80
C GLN A 130 -10.79 -9.57 33.30
N ARG A 131 -11.90 -9.07 32.73
CA ARG A 131 -12.94 -9.92 32.15
C ARG A 131 -12.41 -10.78 30.99
N ILE A 132 -11.56 -10.22 30.14
CA ILE A 132 -10.92 -10.95 29.04
C ILE A 132 -10.05 -12.11 29.58
N LEU A 133 -9.19 -11.83 30.56
CA LEU A 133 -8.30 -12.84 31.16
C LEU A 133 -9.06 -13.93 31.92
N GLU A 134 -10.13 -13.56 32.64
CA GLU A 134 -11.02 -14.52 33.29
C GLU A 134 -11.72 -15.43 32.27
N THR A 135 -12.23 -14.86 31.19
CA THR A 135 -12.87 -15.60 30.10
C THR A 135 -11.88 -16.57 29.47
N ARG A 136 -10.66 -16.11 29.16
CA ARG A 136 -9.59 -16.93 28.59
C ARG A 136 -9.21 -18.09 29.51
N ARG A 137 -9.07 -17.84 30.82
CA ARG A 137 -8.76 -18.88 31.81
C ARG A 137 -9.86 -19.93 31.89
N ARG A 138 -11.14 -19.50 31.89
CA ARG A 138 -12.30 -20.41 31.94
C ARG A 138 -12.42 -21.27 30.68
N GLN A 139 -12.10 -20.71 29.52
CA GLN A 139 -12.20 -21.39 28.23
C GLN A 139 -10.92 -22.15 27.83
N TRP A 140 -9.93 -22.23 28.72
CA TRP A 140 -8.68 -22.92 28.42
C TRP A 140 -8.91 -24.41 28.15
N ASN A 141 -8.64 -24.83 26.92
CA ASN A 141 -8.72 -26.22 26.45
C ASN A 141 -7.37 -26.75 25.92
N GLY A 142 -6.28 -26.00 26.14
CA GLY A 142 -4.95 -26.37 25.67
C GLY A 142 -4.31 -27.48 26.50
N LYS A 143 -3.19 -28.00 26.01
CA LYS A 143 -2.42 -29.03 26.73
C LYS A 143 -1.71 -28.42 27.95
N GLY A 144 -1.93 -28.99 29.12
CA GLY A 144 -1.25 -28.62 30.36
C GLY A 144 -1.94 -27.52 31.16
N LYS A 145 -1.24 -27.00 32.19
CA LYS A 145 -1.74 -25.97 33.09
C LYS A 145 -1.81 -24.62 32.39
N TYR A 146 -2.92 -23.91 32.58
CA TYR A 146 -3.06 -22.53 32.09
C TYR A 146 -1.98 -21.62 32.69
N LYS A 147 -1.37 -20.79 31.84
CA LYS A 147 -0.39 -19.79 32.23
C LYS A 147 -0.92 -18.41 31.83
N GLU A 148 -0.94 -17.49 32.79
CA GLU A 148 -1.38 -16.13 32.52
C GLU A 148 -0.39 -15.41 31.58
N PRO A 149 -0.88 -14.67 30.58
CA PRO A 149 -0.05 -13.79 29.76
C PRO A 149 0.63 -12.71 30.59
N ALA A 150 1.87 -12.39 30.23
CA ALA A 150 2.63 -11.32 30.89
C ALA A 150 2.11 -9.93 30.48
N ALA A 151 2.12 -9.00 31.44
CA ALA A 151 1.93 -7.58 31.17
C ALA A 151 3.11 -7.02 30.37
N PRO A 152 2.88 -5.99 29.54
CA PRO A 152 3.96 -5.33 28.80
C PRO A 152 4.85 -4.49 29.74
N ASP A 153 6.08 -4.24 29.31
CA ASP A 153 6.91 -3.18 29.89
C ASP A 153 6.38 -1.83 29.41
N THR A 154 6.12 -0.92 30.36
CA THR A 154 5.50 0.39 30.11
C THR A 154 6.42 1.56 30.49
N THR A 155 7.68 1.28 30.86
CA THR A 155 8.61 2.27 31.45
C THR A 155 8.83 3.50 30.58
N ASP A 156 8.90 3.33 29.25
CA ASP A 156 9.17 4.40 28.28
C ASP A 156 7.94 4.76 27.43
N LEU A 157 6.73 4.38 27.87
CA LEU A 157 5.50 4.63 27.13
C LEU A 157 4.82 5.93 27.57
N PRO A 158 4.11 6.63 26.67
CA PRO A 158 3.41 7.86 27.02
C PRO A 158 2.28 7.61 28.02
N GLU A 159 1.83 8.66 28.70
CA GLU A 159 0.64 8.58 29.53
C GLU A 159 -0.59 8.29 28.68
N LEU A 160 -1.47 7.44 29.20
CA LEU A 160 -2.73 7.09 28.57
C LEU A 160 -3.87 7.98 29.08
N PRO A 161 -4.92 8.16 28.28
CA PRO A 161 -6.15 8.76 28.78
C PRO A 161 -6.74 8.00 29.96
N GLU A 162 -7.55 8.69 30.75
CA GLU A 162 -8.24 8.08 31.88
C GLU A 162 -9.09 6.88 31.46
N GLY A 163 -9.02 5.82 32.26
CA GLY A 163 -9.72 4.57 31.99
C GLY A 163 -9.03 3.66 30.97
N TRP A 164 -7.96 4.09 30.29
CA TRP A 164 -7.20 3.23 29.38
C TRP A 164 -6.10 2.47 30.13
N VAL A 165 -5.63 1.35 29.55
CA VAL A 165 -4.57 0.54 30.14
C VAL A 165 -3.67 -0.06 29.05
N TYR A 166 -2.36 -0.12 29.31
CA TYR A 166 -1.43 -0.84 28.45
C TYR A 166 -1.56 -2.34 28.64
N VAL A 167 -1.64 -3.06 27.54
CA VAL A 167 -1.79 -4.51 27.50
C VAL A 167 -0.90 -5.12 26.43
N SER A 168 -0.48 -6.36 26.62
CA SER A 168 0.25 -7.10 25.60
C SER A 168 -0.72 -7.71 24.58
N LEU A 169 -0.23 -7.97 23.37
CA LEU A 169 -1.04 -8.65 22.35
C LEU A 169 -1.43 -10.06 22.79
N ASP A 170 -0.59 -10.73 23.57
CA ASP A 170 -0.95 -12.01 24.17
C ASP A 170 -2.16 -11.82 25.10
N GLN A 171 -2.18 -10.80 25.97
CA GLN A 171 -3.34 -10.52 26.82
C GLN A 171 -4.66 -10.29 26.05
N LEU A 172 -4.59 -9.72 24.83
CA LEU A 172 -5.78 -9.41 24.02
C LEU A 172 -6.23 -10.51 23.06
N THR A 173 -5.39 -11.50 22.76
CA THR A 173 -5.65 -12.47 21.70
C THR A 173 -5.79 -13.88 22.23
N THR A 174 -6.67 -14.68 21.63
CA THR A 174 -6.82 -16.10 21.99
C THR A 174 -5.64 -16.93 21.50
N GLN A 175 -5.09 -16.57 20.33
CA GLN A 175 -3.99 -17.30 19.70
C GLN A 175 -3.07 -16.36 18.93
N ILE A 176 -1.76 -16.60 19.05
CA ILE A 176 -0.73 -16.01 18.20
C ILE A 176 0.15 -17.16 17.70
N ALA A 177 0.02 -17.51 16.43
CA ALA A 177 0.70 -18.67 15.85
C ALA A 177 1.29 -18.38 14.47
N ASP A 178 2.48 -18.91 14.22
CA ASP A 178 3.07 -18.90 12.87
C ASP A 178 2.34 -19.92 11.99
N VAL A 179 2.02 -19.55 10.74
CA VAL A 179 1.53 -20.53 9.77
C VAL A 179 2.64 -21.52 9.39
N ASP A 180 2.30 -22.59 8.69
CA ASP A 180 3.27 -23.59 8.26
C ASP A 180 4.12 -23.07 7.08
N HIS A 181 5.43 -23.39 7.08
CA HIS A 181 6.36 -23.00 6.03
C HIS A 181 6.34 -23.94 4.83
N LYS A 182 5.61 -25.06 4.93
CA LYS A 182 5.41 -25.99 3.82
C LYS A 182 4.69 -25.29 2.67
N MET A 183 5.31 -25.31 1.50
CA MET A 183 4.69 -24.82 0.26
C MET A 183 3.92 -25.96 -0.42
N PRO A 184 2.58 -25.94 -0.42
CA PRO A 184 1.78 -26.93 -1.13
C PRO A 184 1.94 -26.80 -2.65
N LYS A 185 1.60 -27.84 -3.44
CA LYS A 185 1.60 -27.74 -4.90
C LYS A 185 0.33 -27.03 -5.39
N PRO A 186 0.38 -26.29 -6.52
CA PRO A 186 -0.84 -25.77 -7.13
C PRO A 186 -1.82 -26.89 -7.46
N PHE A 187 -3.10 -26.63 -7.24
CA PHE A 187 -4.20 -27.55 -7.53
C PHE A 187 -5.38 -26.76 -8.13
N GLU A 188 -5.81 -27.14 -9.33
CA GLU A 188 -6.89 -26.47 -10.05
C GLU A 188 -8.25 -26.76 -9.39
N GLY A 189 -9.09 -25.72 -9.20
CA GLY A 189 -10.37 -25.86 -8.48
C GLY A 189 -10.21 -26.18 -6.98
N GLY A 190 -9.03 -25.90 -6.41
CA GLY A 190 -8.73 -26.16 -5.00
C GLY A 190 -9.26 -25.10 -4.05
N ILE A 191 -8.61 -25.01 -2.88
CA ILE A 191 -8.89 -24.01 -1.85
C ILE A 191 -7.86 -22.87 -1.97
N PRO A 192 -8.24 -21.59 -1.82
CA PRO A 192 -7.29 -20.47 -1.90
C PRO A 192 -6.15 -20.57 -0.87
N TYR A 193 -4.94 -20.27 -1.33
CA TYR A 193 -3.70 -20.17 -0.57
C TYR A 193 -3.09 -18.78 -0.77
N VAL A 194 -3.39 -17.91 0.17
CA VAL A 194 -3.18 -16.46 0.09
C VAL A 194 -1.79 -16.07 0.57
N SER A 195 -1.10 -15.21 -0.18
CA SER A 195 0.20 -14.61 0.12
C SER A 195 0.10 -13.08 0.08
N THR A 196 1.15 -12.37 0.50
CA THR A 196 1.12 -10.89 0.56
C THR A 196 0.86 -10.21 -0.78
N ARG A 197 1.12 -10.88 -1.91
CA ARG A 197 0.83 -10.34 -3.25
C ARG A 197 -0.67 -10.29 -3.55
N ASP A 198 -1.45 -11.08 -2.82
CA ASP A 198 -2.89 -11.22 -2.99
C ASP A 198 -3.63 -10.23 -2.05
N PHE A 199 -2.89 -9.40 -1.30
CA PHE A 199 -3.43 -8.26 -0.58
C PHE A 199 -3.69 -7.11 -1.54
N ILE A 200 -4.96 -6.76 -1.69
CA ILE A 200 -5.41 -5.69 -2.57
C ILE A 200 -6.07 -4.58 -1.74
N GLY A 201 -6.20 -3.39 -2.33
CA GLY A 201 -6.85 -2.25 -1.67
C GLY A 201 -6.25 -1.88 -0.31
N GLU A 202 -7.07 -1.35 0.58
CA GLU A 202 -6.66 -0.99 1.95
C GLU A 202 -6.81 -2.16 2.94
N SER A 203 -7.84 -3.00 2.81
CA SER A 203 -8.11 -4.12 3.73
C SER A 203 -8.64 -5.39 3.06
N GLU A 204 -8.53 -5.50 1.74
CA GLU A 204 -9.10 -6.60 0.97
C GLU A 204 -8.08 -7.69 0.64
N ILE A 205 -8.59 -8.89 0.37
CA ILE A 205 -7.83 -10.08 -0.02
C ILE A 205 -8.43 -10.60 -1.33
N ASP A 206 -7.59 -10.76 -2.35
CA ASP A 206 -7.94 -11.37 -3.62
C ASP A 206 -7.86 -12.91 -3.50
N PHE A 207 -9.01 -13.55 -3.29
CA PHE A 207 -9.08 -15.01 -3.23
C PHE A 207 -9.09 -15.66 -4.62
N ASP A 208 -9.61 -14.97 -5.63
CA ASP A 208 -9.77 -15.52 -6.98
C ASP A 208 -8.42 -15.56 -7.71
N GLY A 209 -7.62 -14.50 -7.56
CA GLY A 209 -6.26 -14.42 -8.09
C GLY A 209 -5.23 -15.24 -7.31
N ALA A 210 -5.60 -15.74 -6.13
CA ALA A 210 -4.70 -16.52 -5.29
C ALA A 210 -4.36 -17.88 -5.89
N LYS A 211 -3.24 -18.44 -5.44
CA LYS A 211 -2.89 -19.82 -5.74
C LYS A 211 -3.89 -20.75 -5.06
N HIS A 212 -4.34 -21.79 -5.74
CA HIS A 212 -5.21 -22.81 -5.14
C HIS A 212 -4.44 -24.08 -4.77
N ILE A 213 -4.87 -24.75 -3.70
CA ILE A 213 -4.21 -25.95 -3.12
C ILE A 213 -5.20 -27.07 -2.89
N SER A 214 -4.71 -28.31 -2.80
CA SER A 214 -5.58 -29.47 -2.61
C SER A 214 -6.28 -29.43 -1.25
N PRO A 215 -7.49 -30.01 -1.10
CA PRO A 215 -8.17 -30.13 0.20
C PRO A 215 -7.32 -30.86 1.26
N SER A 216 -6.54 -31.86 0.84
CA SER A 216 -5.63 -32.58 1.74
C SER A 216 -4.50 -31.70 2.26
N ASP A 217 -3.90 -30.87 1.39
CA ASP A 217 -2.87 -29.91 1.82
C ASP A 217 -3.47 -28.86 2.75
N PHE A 218 -4.66 -28.33 2.42
CA PHE A 218 -5.39 -27.38 3.26
C PHE A 218 -5.61 -27.92 4.68
N GLU A 219 -6.21 -29.12 4.81
CA GLU A 219 -6.46 -29.74 6.11
C GLU A 219 -5.17 -29.97 6.91
N ASN A 220 -4.08 -30.36 6.23
CA ASN A 220 -2.79 -30.55 6.88
C ASN A 220 -2.19 -29.23 7.39
N LEU A 221 -2.27 -28.14 6.61
CA LEU A 221 -1.78 -26.82 7.02
C LEU A 221 -2.64 -26.24 8.16
N CYS A 222 -3.96 -26.46 8.11
CA CYS A 222 -4.91 -26.00 9.12
C CYS A 222 -4.73 -26.63 10.51
N LYS A 223 -4.01 -27.75 10.61
CA LYS A 223 -3.62 -28.35 11.91
C LYS A 223 -2.81 -27.39 12.78
N LYS A 224 -2.08 -26.44 12.17
CA LYS A 224 -1.27 -25.46 12.88
C LYS A 224 -2.03 -24.16 13.16
N VAL A 225 -2.61 -23.57 12.12
CA VAL A 225 -3.49 -22.40 12.20
C VAL A 225 -4.49 -22.48 11.06
N ARG A 226 -5.75 -22.15 11.36
CA ARG A 226 -6.80 -22.02 10.35
C ARG A 226 -7.35 -20.60 10.46
N PRO A 227 -7.11 -19.74 9.46
CA PRO A 227 -7.73 -18.42 9.42
C PRO A 227 -9.25 -18.54 9.42
N VAL A 228 -9.91 -17.70 10.23
CA VAL A 228 -11.36 -17.60 10.30
C VAL A 228 -11.81 -16.14 10.27
N ARG A 229 -13.10 -15.90 10.01
CA ARG A 229 -13.69 -14.57 10.09
C ARG A 229 -13.35 -13.90 11.43
N GLY A 230 -12.93 -12.64 11.36
CA GLY A 230 -12.51 -11.84 12.51
C GLY A 230 -11.02 -11.95 12.83
N ASP A 231 -10.27 -12.86 12.21
CA ASP A 231 -8.81 -12.90 12.35
C ASP A 231 -8.14 -11.71 11.67
N ILE A 232 -6.94 -11.39 12.16
CA ILE A 232 -6.06 -10.36 11.58
C ILE A 232 -4.79 -11.04 11.06
N LEU A 233 -4.54 -10.89 9.76
CA LEU A 233 -3.32 -11.32 9.09
C LEU A 233 -2.33 -10.17 9.02
N LEU A 234 -1.07 -10.42 9.33
CA LEU A 234 0.00 -9.42 9.25
C LEU A 234 1.16 -9.98 8.42
N SER A 235 1.76 -9.22 7.53
CA SER A 235 2.86 -9.69 6.69
C SER A 235 4.22 -9.64 7.42
N ARG A 236 5.01 -10.72 7.28
CA ARG A 236 6.34 -10.84 7.90
C ARG A 236 7.48 -10.92 6.89
N TYR A 237 7.24 -11.52 5.74
CA TYR A 237 8.25 -11.70 4.69
C TYR A 237 7.78 -11.05 3.40
N GLY A 238 8.69 -10.41 2.67
CA GLY A 238 8.34 -9.53 1.55
C GLY A 238 8.01 -8.13 2.02
N THR A 239 6.80 -7.65 1.75
CA THR A 239 6.31 -6.32 2.19
C THR A 239 5.91 -6.36 3.65
N VAL A 240 6.86 -6.22 4.58
CA VAL A 240 6.64 -6.35 6.03
C VAL A 240 5.70 -5.26 6.58
N GLY A 241 4.77 -5.65 7.45
CA GLY A 241 3.93 -4.73 8.21
C GLY A 241 2.56 -4.41 7.61
N GLU A 242 2.19 -5.03 6.50
CA GLU A 242 0.84 -4.95 5.94
C GLU A 242 -0.13 -5.79 6.77
N VAL A 243 -1.33 -5.25 7.02
CA VAL A 243 -2.35 -5.87 7.86
C VAL A 243 -3.63 -6.07 7.05
N ARG A 244 -4.31 -7.19 7.24
CA ARG A 244 -5.63 -7.49 6.66
C ARG A 244 -6.54 -8.14 7.69
N THR A 245 -7.81 -7.75 7.69
CA THR A 245 -8.85 -8.46 8.43
C THR A 245 -9.46 -9.55 7.55
N VAL A 246 -9.87 -10.65 8.18
CA VAL A 246 -10.57 -11.74 7.51
C VAL A 246 -12.07 -11.48 7.62
N GLU A 247 -12.70 -10.98 6.56
CA GLU A 247 -14.13 -10.62 6.53
C GLU A 247 -15.00 -11.66 5.82
N THR A 248 -14.52 -12.91 5.72
CA THR A 248 -15.18 -13.98 4.97
C THR A 248 -15.19 -15.30 5.74
N ASP A 249 -16.19 -16.13 5.47
CA ASP A 249 -16.27 -17.52 5.93
C ASP A 249 -15.73 -18.51 4.88
N LEU A 250 -15.27 -18.00 3.73
CA LEU A 250 -14.64 -18.80 2.69
C LEU A 250 -13.45 -19.57 3.29
N PRO A 251 -13.35 -20.90 3.11
CA PRO A 251 -12.17 -21.64 3.52
C PRO A 251 -10.95 -21.16 2.72
N PHE A 252 -9.87 -20.79 3.41
CA PHE A 252 -8.58 -20.49 2.79
C PHE A 252 -7.45 -20.71 3.78
N GLN A 253 -6.23 -20.81 3.28
CA GLN A 253 -5.03 -20.84 4.11
C GLN A 253 -4.07 -19.71 3.73
N ALA A 254 -3.36 -19.17 4.72
CA ALA A 254 -2.35 -18.16 4.52
C ALA A 254 -0.96 -18.78 4.36
N SER A 255 -0.16 -18.19 3.48
CA SER A 255 1.23 -18.55 3.26
C SER A 255 2.11 -18.03 4.39
N TYR A 256 3.25 -18.70 4.62
CA TYR A 256 4.29 -18.30 5.59
C TYR A 256 4.81 -16.87 5.45
N SER A 257 4.53 -16.21 4.33
CA SER A 257 4.73 -14.76 4.20
C SER A 257 3.91 -13.92 5.19
N MET A 258 2.88 -14.51 5.82
CA MET A 258 1.99 -13.89 6.81
C MET A 258 2.15 -14.49 8.22
N LYS A 259 2.03 -13.66 9.26
CA LYS A 259 2.12 -13.98 10.69
C LYS A 259 1.23 -13.05 11.54
N PRO A 260 0.44 -13.53 12.52
CA PRO A 260 -0.11 -12.71 13.61
C PRO A 260 0.99 -12.23 14.59
N PRO A 261 0.79 -11.12 15.31
CA PRO A 261 1.90 -10.35 15.88
C PRO A 261 2.60 -11.03 17.06
N ARG A 262 3.93 -11.23 16.98
CA ARG A 262 4.82 -11.32 18.16
C ARG A 262 5.89 -10.24 18.04
N TYR A 263 5.93 -9.31 18.99
CA TYR A 263 7.08 -8.44 19.18
C TYR A 263 8.13 -9.16 20.04
N SER A 264 9.35 -9.23 19.54
CA SER A 264 10.56 -9.53 20.31
C SER A 264 11.66 -8.61 19.82
N VAL A 265 11.94 -7.52 20.53
CA VAL A 265 13.17 -6.74 20.37
C VAL A 265 13.62 -6.31 21.78
N PRO A 266 14.89 -6.51 22.16
CA PRO A 266 15.41 -6.02 23.42
C PRO A 266 15.63 -4.50 23.33
N LEU A 267 15.06 -3.75 24.27
CA LEU A 267 15.32 -2.33 24.45
C LEU A 267 16.72 -2.14 25.03
N ARG A 268 17.65 -1.63 24.21
CA ARG A 268 18.78 -0.84 24.71
C ARG A 268 18.81 0.50 24.01
N SER A 269 18.63 1.52 24.84
CA SER A 269 18.86 2.96 24.68
C SER A 269 19.80 3.38 23.54
N ARG A 270 19.34 4.34 22.72
CA ARG A 270 19.92 5.69 22.60
C ARG A 270 18.99 6.57 21.75
N GLY A 271 18.97 7.87 22.08
CA GLY A 271 18.00 8.87 21.68
C GLY A 271 17.60 8.95 20.20
N PHE A 272 16.40 9.51 20.00
CA PHE A 272 15.85 10.05 18.75
C PHE A 272 15.81 9.10 17.54
N GLY A 273 14.61 8.61 17.22
CA GLY A 273 14.28 8.11 15.88
C GLY A 273 13.18 7.06 15.88
N TYR A 274 11.92 7.48 15.79
CA TYR A 274 10.81 6.56 15.53
C TYR A 274 10.21 6.83 14.16
N PHE A 275 10.27 5.78 13.33
CA PHE A 275 9.90 5.66 11.92
C PHE A 275 10.79 6.40 10.91
N CYS A 276 11.89 5.75 10.52
CA CYS A 276 12.44 5.89 9.17
C CYS A 276 12.58 4.50 8.53
N MET A 277 11.73 4.21 7.53
CA MET A 277 12.20 3.42 6.39
C MET A 277 13.30 4.24 5.72
N ARG A 278 14.45 3.61 5.46
CA ARG A 278 15.16 3.86 4.21
C ARG A 278 14.65 2.85 3.20
#